data_AF-A0A940YJU8-F1
#
_entry.id   AF-A0A940YJU8-F1
#
_cell.length_a   1.000
_cell.length_b   1.000
_cell.length_c   1.000
_cell.angle_alpha   90.00
_cell.angle_beta   90.00
_cell.angle_gamma   90.00
#
_symmetry.space_group_name_H-M   'P 1'
#
loop_
_entity.id
_entity.type
_entity.pdbx_description
1 polymer ?
#
loop_
_entity_poly.entity_id
_entity_poly.type
_entity_poly.pdbx_seq_one_letter_code
_entity_poly.pdbx_strand_id
1 'polypeptide(L)'
;MSNDTWQPNFGHLTTQPPTWAAKRPLRVALLGDFGGGALSGRLDDSDTLGRRKPLKVEFDTLEDAIARLGLSLTLPIGAEGAAVEVPITDTESFHPDELYQNVEVFSALSDLRRRLNTPATFAKAAAEVQSWGDEALRKASVVSRHSRAQGAALSAGGTLDDFARLTGRASRAQEADTAVDGLLRRIIGPFITPADSPDKAKLLAAVDAALSDAMTAVLHQPDFQNMESLWRGVDFLLRRLETSHQLQVHLIDVSAEEFAADLSSHDDLGESGLYKALVDTPSQEEDGGYSYIVGCYHFEATPPQLELLGRAAMLGAAAGAPFLSAIDTTAFSNRKEPPHRLVRDTVKALRESPQASFLGLFGPRFLLRHPYGKKSEPISSFAYEEFTRQSGLRSMLWGHPALLALCVLCVRGAQLTINDLPFHHYLDDDGDSTALPCTERLVSTTVATLLRDVGINGLMAFKGQPLVRLTGVTAVNGDGLATQSAPRSGLVVARGAVHSKAPVQTDWTPEARGGGTVSVSAPMHAEETASDEPADAPEDPRSDTATEATAAEAPAAEETAAAVDDELAALLASLDTPAEPATEEPAMDPDLEALLKSLG
;
A
#
# COMPACT_ATOMS: atom_id res chain seq x y z
N MET A 1 29.26 31.88 15.46
CA MET A 1 28.87 30.46 15.43
C MET A 1 28.60 30.14 13.97
N SER A 2 29.45 29.30 13.37
CA SER A 2 29.37 28.95 11.96
C SER A 2 27.99 28.38 11.62
N ASN A 3 27.41 28.84 10.52
CA ASN A 3 26.26 28.20 9.87
C ASN A 3 26.71 26.82 9.38
N ASP A 4 26.72 25.83 10.28
CA ASP A 4 26.90 24.43 9.89
C ASP A 4 25.67 24.06 9.06
N THR A 5 25.86 24.04 7.74
CA THR A 5 24.78 23.77 6.80
C THR A 5 24.60 22.27 6.81
N TRP A 6 23.59 21.80 7.56
CA TRP A 6 23.21 20.38 7.61
C TRP A 6 23.06 19.84 6.18
N GLN A 7 23.78 18.76 5.87
CA GLN A 7 23.71 18.04 4.60
C GLN A 7 23.38 16.58 4.88
N PRO A 8 22.45 15.98 4.10
CA PRO A 8 22.13 14.57 4.27
C PRO A 8 23.30 13.67 3.88
N ASN A 9 23.51 12.60 4.63
CA ASN A 9 24.55 11.60 4.32
C ASN A 9 23.96 10.40 3.57
N PHE A 10 24.16 10.36 2.26
CA PHE A 10 23.76 9.24 1.40
C PHE A 10 24.78 8.10 1.32
N GLY A 11 25.87 8.16 2.10
CA GLY A 11 26.98 7.23 2.02
C GLY A 11 27.82 7.42 0.76
N HIS A 12 28.72 6.47 0.51
CA HIS A 12 29.54 6.41 -0.69
C HIS A 12 29.73 4.96 -1.15
N LEU A 13 30.28 4.79 -2.35
CA LEU A 13 30.69 3.51 -2.89
C LEU A 13 32.08 3.67 -3.51
N THR A 14 33.05 2.94 -2.99
CA THR A 14 34.41 2.94 -3.55
C THR A 14 34.56 1.90 -4.67
N THR A 15 33.75 0.85 -4.64
CA THR A 15 33.75 -0.24 -5.61
C THR A 15 33.11 0.19 -6.92
N GLN A 16 33.78 -0.12 -8.04
CA GLN A 16 33.22 0.15 -9.36
C GLN A 16 32.01 -0.75 -9.64
N PRO A 17 30.93 -0.22 -10.24
CA PRO A 17 29.79 -1.04 -10.68
C PRO A 17 30.24 -2.15 -11.63
N PRO A 18 29.71 -3.37 -11.50
CA PRO A 18 29.97 -4.45 -12.44
C PRO A 18 29.44 -4.10 -13.84
N THR A 19 30.07 -4.63 -14.88
CA THR A 19 29.60 -4.50 -16.26
C THR A 19 28.69 -5.65 -16.62
N TRP A 20 27.44 -5.36 -16.99
CA TRP A 20 26.48 -6.38 -17.38
C TRP A 20 26.55 -6.73 -18.87
N ALA A 21 26.30 -8.00 -19.19
CA ALA A 21 26.09 -8.42 -20.58
C ALA A 21 24.87 -7.71 -21.18
N ALA A 22 25.00 -7.21 -22.42
CA ALA A 22 23.91 -6.49 -23.09
C ALA A 22 22.67 -7.37 -23.36
N LYS A 23 22.86 -8.68 -23.50
CA LYS A 23 21.78 -9.68 -23.61
C LYS A 23 21.74 -10.49 -22.33
N ARG A 24 20.85 -10.12 -21.41
CA ARG A 24 20.56 -10.84 -20.15
C ARG A 24 19.07 -10.81 -19.85
N PRO A 25 18.52 -11.78 -19.10
CA PRO A 25 17.13 -11.74 -18.68
C PRO A 25 16.77 -10.45 -17.93
N LEU A 26 15.51 -10.05 -18.01
CA LEU A 26 14.96 -9.02 -17.14
C LEU A 26 14.75 -9.65 -15.77
N ARG A 27 15.54 -9.24 -14.78
CA ARG A 27 15.45 -9.77 -13.42
C ARG A 27 14.89 -8.70 -12.49
N VAL A 28 13.87 -9.04 -11.70
CA VAL A 28 13.28 -8.17 -10.69
C VAL A 28 13.62 -8.70 -9.31
N ALA A 29 14.23 -7.89 -8.45
CA ALA A 29 14.38 -8.17 -7.03
C ALA A 29 13.24 -7.50 -6.26
N LEU A 30 12.45 -8.28 -5.52
CA LEU A 30 11.46 -7.77 -4.58
C LEU A 30 11.99 -7.98 -3.17
N LEU A 31 12.24 -6.90 -2.44
CA LEU A 31 12.65 -6.92 -1.04
C LEU A 31 11.44 -6.68 -0.15
N GLY A 32 11.26 -7.50 0.86
CA GLY A 32 10.16 -7.39 1.81
C GLY A 32 10.24 -8.48 2.88
N ASP A 33 9.49 -8.32 3.97
CA ASP A 33 9.45 -9.28 5.07
C ASP A 33 8.54 -10.48 4.74
N PHE A 34 8.85 -11.20 3.66
CA PHE A 34 8.07 -12.35 3.18
C PHE A 34 8.05 -13.49 4.21
N GLY A 35 9.11 -13.62 5.01
CA GLY A 35 9.27 -14.60 6.07
C GLY A 35 8.59 -14.25 7.39
N GLY A 36 8.12 -13.00 7.56
CA GLY A 36 7.62 -12.51 8.86
C GLY A 36 8.71 -12.42 9.92
N GLY A 37 9.97 -12.23 9.50
CA GLY A 37 11.13 -12.17 10.36
C GLY A 37 11.04 -11.04 11.38
N ALA A 38 10.48 -9.88 11.01
CA ALA A 38 10.35 -8.75 11.94
C ALA A 38 9.49 -9.09 13.16
N LEU A 39 8.38 -9.81 12.96
CA LEU A 39 7.51 -10.28 14.05
C LEU A 39 8.24 -11.22 15.00
N SER A 40 9.15 -12.05 14.48
CA SER A 40 10.00 -12.93 15.28
C SER A 40 11.20 -12.23 15.93
N GLY A 41 11.37 -10.92 15.70
CA GLY A 41 12.50 -10.13 16.19
C GLY A 41 13.81 -10.39 15.43
N ARG A 42 13.76 -10.94 14.21
CA ARG A 42 14.95 -11.17 13.39
C ARG A 42 15.52 -9.84 12.90
N LEU A 43 16.81 -9.64 13.19
CA LEU A 43 17.61 -8.51 12.74
C LEU A 43 19.01 -9.02 12.40
N ASP A 44 19.15 -9.62 11.22
CA ASP A 44 20.41 -10.23 10.81
C ASP A 44 21.49 -9.19 10.48
N ASP A 45 22.76 -9.56 10.69
CA ASP A 45 23.91 -8.73 10.31
C ASP A 45 24.18 -8.76 8.80
N SER A 46 25.08 -7.90 8.34
CA SER A 46 25.42 -7.74 6.92
C SER A 46 25.94 -9.03 6.27
N ASP A 47 26.73 -9.84 6.97
CA ASP A 47 27.24 -11.09 6.41
C ASP A 47 26.13 -12.12 6.23
N THR A 48 25.24 -12.26 7.22
CA THR A 48 24.10 -13.16 7.16
C THR A 48 23.11 -12.71 6.09
N LEU A 49 22.77 -11.43 6.06
CA LEU A 49 21.87 -10.84 5.07
C LEU A 49 22.41 -10.98 3.65
N GLY A 50 23.71 -10.73 3.44
CA GLY A 50 24.36 -10.88 2.15
C GLY A 50 24.51 -12.33 1.66
N ARG A 51 24.21 -13.34 2.50
CA ARG A 51 24.18 -14.76 2.12
C ARG A 51 22.75 -15.28 1.88
N ARG A 52 21.72 -14.47 2.11
CA ARG A 52 20.34 -14.87 1.89
C ARG A 52 20.12 -15.17 0.41
N LYS A 53 19.62 -16.37 0.13
CA LYS A 53 19.34 -16.80 -1.24
C LYS A 53 18.02 -16.21 -1.70
N PRO A 54 17.99 -15.50 -2.83
CA PRO A 54 16.73 -15.07 -3.43
C PRO A 54 15.85 -16.28 -3.79
N LEU A 55 14.55 -16.16 -3.56
CA LEU A 55 13.55 -17.15 -3.93
C LEU A 55 12.95 -16.76 -5.28
N LYS A 56 13.29 -17.48 -6.34
CA LYS A 56 12.64 -17.29 -7.64
C LYS A 56 11.19 -17.77 -7.55
N VAL A 57 10.26 -16.92 -8.00
CA VAL A 57 8.83 -17.21 -8.02
C VAL A 57 8.23 -16.98 -9.41
N GLU A 58 7.25 -17.80 -9.73
CA GLU A 58 6.40 -17.76 -10.92
C GLU A 58 4.95 -17.96 -10.46
N PHE A 59 3.96 -17.62 -11.30
CA PHE A 59 2.55 -17.76 -10.93
C PHE A 59 2.21 -19.16 -10.39
N ASP A 60 2.69 -20.21 -11.05
CA ASP A 60 2.42 -21.61 -10.68
C ASP A 60 3.23 -22.12 -9.47
N THR A 61 4.25 -21.37 -9.02
CA THR A 61 5.15 -21.78 -7.92
C THR A 61 5.03 -20.90 -6.67
N LEU A 62 4.09 -19.94 -6.70
CA LEU A 62 3.91 -18.99 -5.60
C LEU A 62 3.48 -19.69 -4.30
N GLU A 63 2.57 -20.65 -4.38
CA GLU A 63 2.10 -21.39 -3.20
C GLU A 63 3.22 -22.25 -2.58
N ASP A 64 4.03 -22.92 -3.41
CA ASP A 64 5.20 -23.68 -2.95
C ASP A 64 6.23 -22.76 -2.26
N ALA A 65 6.38 -21.53 -2.76
CA ALA A 65 7.25 -20.52 -2.17
C ALA A 65 6.78 -20.10 -0.78
N ILE A 66 5.47 -19.88 -0.59
CA ILE A 66 4.87 -19.58 0.72
C ILE A 66 5.08 -20.76 1.68
N ALA A 67 4.71 -21.96 1.26
CA ALA A 67 4.82 -23.17 2.09
C ALA A 67 6.27 -23.44 2.54
N ARG A 68 7.25 -23.18 1.67
CA ARG A 68 8.68 -23.35 1.98
C ARG A 68 9.19 -22.42 3.09
N LEU A 69 8.57 -21.26 3.27
CA LEU A 69 8.96 -20.31 4.31
C LEU A 69 8.45 -20.70 5.70
N GLY A 70 7.47 -21.62 5.80
CA GLY A 70 6.99 -22.15 7.08
C GLY A 70 6.42 -21.06 8.00
N LEU A 71 5.62 -20.15 7.42
CA LEU A 71 5.18 -18.93 8.08
C LEU A 71 4.17 -19.23 9.21
N SER A 72 4.39 -18.64 10.38
CA SER A 72 3.41 -18.57 11.46
C SER A 72 3.43 -17.17 12.06
N LEU A 73 2.29 -16.48 11.98
CA LEU A 73 2.15 -15.14 12.52
C LEU A 73 1.69 -15.23 13.97
N THR A 74 2.45 -14.63 14.88
CA THR A 74 2.07 -14.51 16.29
C THR A 74 1.40 -13.15 16.52
N LEU A 75 0.07 -13.13 16.57
CA LEU A 75 -0.71 -11.90 16.65
C LEU A 75 -1.08 -11.58 18.11
N PRO A 76 -0.87 -10.35 18.60
CA PRO A 76 -1.18 -9.95 19.99
C PRO A 76 -2.67 -9.62 20.19
N ILE A 77 -3.54 -10.54 19.74
CA ILE A 77 -5.00 -10.39 19.76
C ILE A 77 -5.65 -11.17 20.91
N GLY A 78 -4.86 -11.78 21.79
CA GLY A 78 -5.25 -12.48 23.02
C GLY A 78 -5.45 -11.55 24.23
N ALA A 79 -5.99 -12.05 25.35
CA ALA A 79 -6.16 -11.27 26.60
C ALA A 79 -4.83 -10.63 27.05
N GLU A 80 -4.85 -9.36 27.47
CA GLU A 80 -3.64 -8.55 27.74
C GLU A 80 -2.61 -8.47 26.59
N GLY A 81 -3.00 -8.81 25.36
CA GLY A 81 -2.08 -8.87 24.21
C GLY A 81 -1.48 -10.26 23.99
N ALA A 82 -2.02 -11.31 24.61
CA ALA A 82 -1.54 -12.66 24.44
C ALA A 82 -1.45 -13.07 22.96
N ALA A 83 -0.43 -13.87 22.67
CA ALA A 83 -0.12 -14.38 21.35
C ALA A 83 -1.20 -15.36 20.86
N VAL A 84 -1.70 -15.14 19.65
CA VAL A 84 -2.48 -16.10 18.89
C VAL A 84 -1.68 -16.45 17.64
N GLU A 85 -1.35 -17.72 17.48
CA GLU A 85 -0.65 -18.21 16.30
C GLU A 85 -1.63 -18.39 15.13
N VAL A 86 -1.23 -17.87 13.97
CA VAL A 86 -1.95 -18.01 12.70
C VAL A 86 -0.98 -18.59 11.68
N PRO A 87 -1.08 -19.89 11.35
CA PRO A 87 -0.24 -20.50 10.33
C PRO A 87 -0.62 -19.94 8.95
N ILE A 88 0.39 -19.64 8.14
CA ILE A 88 0.22 -19.19 6.75
C ILE A 88 0.92 -20.20 5.84
N THR A 89 0.16 -21.02 5.14
CA THR A 89 0.69 -22.07 4.26
C THR A 89 0.58 -21.72 2.79
N ASP A 90 -0.39 -20.87 2.45
CA ASP A 90 -0.77 -20.50 1.08
C ASP A 90 -1.49 -19.13 1.07
N THR A 91 -1.89 -18.66 -0.11
CA THR A 91 -2.65 -17.41 -0.25
C THR A 91 -4.07 -17.48 0.29
N GLU A 92 -4.68 -18.67 0.42
CA GLU A 92 -6.03 -18.85 0.97
C GLU A 92 -6.03 -18.81 2.50
N SER A 93 -4.88 -18.99 3.15
CA SER A 93 -4.68 -18.85 4.60
C SER A 93 -5.09 -17.46 5.12
N PHE A 94 -5.12 -16.45 4.26
CA PHE A 94 -5.61 -15.11 4.58
C PHE A 94 -7.15 -14.97 4.51
N HIS A 95 -7.85 -15.97 3.99
CA HIS A 95 -9.30 -15.96 3.81
C HIS A 95 -10.02 -16.18 5.16
N PRO A 96 -11.13 -15.46 5.45
CA PRO A 96 -11.86 -15.59 6.71
C PRO A 96 -12.35 -17.00 7.02
N ASP A 97 -12.76 -17.76 6.00
CA ASP A 97 -13.18 -19.15 6.19
C ASP A 97 -12.03 -20.08 6.60
N GLU A 98 -10.80 -19.83 6.14
CA GLU A 98 -9.61 -20.57 6.57
C GLU A 98 -9.21 -20.16 7.99
N LEU A 99 -9.22 -18.86 8.28
CA LEU A 99 -8.97 -18.34 9.63
C LEU A 99 -9.96 -18.92 10.65
N TYR A 100 -11.24 -18.98 10.29
CA TYR A 100 -12.30 -19.53 11.14
C TYR A 100 -12.08 -21.02 11.45
N GLN A 101 -11.49 -21.77 10.52
CA GLN A 101 -11.20 -23.20 10.70
C GLN A 101 -9.92 -23.44 11.49
N ASN A 102 -8.89 -22.62 11.27
CA ASN A 102 -7.52 -22.92 11.69
C ASN A 102 -7.06 -22.15 12.94
N VAL A 103 -7.76 -21.10 13.37
CA VAL A 103 -7.39 -20.32 14.57
C VAL A 103 -8.24 -20.71 15.77
N GLU A 104 -7.59 -21.05 16.88
CA GLU A 104 -8.19 -21.62 18.09
C GLU A 104 -9.33 -20.77 18.68
N VAL A 105 -9.23 -19.44 18.59
CA VAL A 105 -10.27 -18.54 19.09
C VAL A 105 -11.63 -18.76 18.41
N PHE A 106 -11.65 -19.07 17.11
CA PHE A 106 -12.89 -19.28 16.37
C PHE A 106 -13.49 -20.66 16.62
N SER A 107 -12.66 -21.68 16.82
CA SER A 107 -13.15 -23.01 17.20
C SER A 107 -13.86 -22.95 18.56
N ALA A 108 -13.30 -22.20 19.52
CA ALA A 108 -13.90 -22.00 20.83
C ALA A 108 -15.23 -21.20 20.77
N LEU A 109 -15.30 -20.15 19.93
CA LEU A 109 -16.54 -19.39 19.70
C LEU A 109 -17.62 -20.23 18.99
N SER A 110 -17.23 -21.03 18.00
CA SER A 110 -18.11 -21.97 17.30
C SER A 110 -18.69 -23.02 18.25
N ASP A 111 -17.85 -23.59 19.12
CA ASP A 111 -18.25 -24.55 20.13
C ASP A 111 -19.21 -23.95 21.16
N LEU A 112 -18.95 -22.71 21.61
CA LEU A 112 -19.87 -21.98 22.47
C LEU A 112 -21.22 -21.76 21.80
N ARG A 113 -21.23 -21.32 20.53
CA ARG A 113 -22.47 -21.15 19.74
C ARG A 113 -23.26 -22.46 19.66
N ARG A 114 -22.59 -23.59 19.41
CA ARG A 114 -23.20 -24.93 19.39
C ARG A 114 -23.80 -25.30 20.75
N ARG A 115 -23.10 -25.03 21.85
CA ARG A 115 -23.57 -25.29 23.22
C ARG A 115 -24.79 -24.44 23.58
N LEU A 116 -24.84 -23.17 23.17
CA LEU A 116 -26.00 -22.29 23.35
C LEU A 116 -27.19 -22.70 22.48
N ASN A 117 -26.94 -23.31 21.31
CA ASN A 117 -28.04 -23.78 20.46
C ASN A 117 -28.67 -25.10 20.96
N THR A 118 -27.91 -25.89 21.73
CA THR A 118 -28.32 -27.21 22.21
C THR A 118 -29.08 -27.12 23.55
N PRO A 119 -30.35 -27.59 23.63
CA PRO A 119 -31.16 -27.46 24.85
C PRO A 119 -30.53 -28.05 26.11
N ALA A 120 -29.83 -29.18 25.98
CA ALA A 120 -29.21 -29.88 27.10
C ALA A 120 -28.02 -29.12 27.73
N THR A 121 -27.32 -28.29 26.95
CA THR A 121 -26.13 -27.56 27.40
C THR A 121 -26.39 -26.06 27.58
N PHE A 122 -27.57 -25.58 27.19
CA PHE A 122 -27.93 -24.16 27.19
C PHE A 122 -27.74 -23.51 28.56
N ALA A 123 -28.31 -24.09 29.63
CA ALA A 123 -28.26 -23.47 30.96
C ALA A 123 -26.82 -23.24 31.46
N LYS A 124 -25.93 -24.22 31.23
CA LYS A 124 -24.51 -24.13 31.61
C LYS A 124 -23.78 -23.08 30.78
N ALA A 125 -23.97 -23.10 29.46
CA ALA A 125 -23.33 -22.15 28.54
C ALA A 125 -23.84 -20.71 28.74
N ALA A 126 -25.13 -20.55 29.02
CA ALA A 126 -25.72 -19.25 29.33
C ALA A 126 -25.13 -18.66 30.61
N ALA A 127 -25.02 -19.46 31.69
CA ALA A 127 -24.41 -19.00 32.94
C ALA A 127 -22.93 -18.60 32.76
N GLU A 128 -22.18 -19.37 31.97
CA GLU A 128 -20.79 -19.07 31.62
C GLU A 128 -20.66 -17.73 30.88
N VAL A 129 -21.43 -17.52 29.81
CA VAL A 129 -21.39 -16.26 29.04
C VAL A 129 -21.87 -15.06 29.86
N GLN A 130 -22.89 -15.24 30.68
CA GLN A 130 -23.42 -14.22 31.57
C GLN A 130 -22.37 -13.76 32.59
N SER A 131 -21.50 -14.66 33.05
CA SER A 131 -20.39 -14.32 33.96
C SER A 131 -19.31 -13.42 33.33
N TRP A 132 -19.31 -13.25 32.00
CA TRP A 132 -18.31 -12.46 31.28
C TRP A 132 -18.73 -11.01 31.04
N GLY A 133 -20.00 -10.66 31.27
CA GLY A 133 -20.57 -9.33 30.96
C GLY A 133 -20.10 -8.20 31.88
N ASP A 134 -19.57 -8.50 33.07
CA ASP A 134 -19.24 -7.49 34.09
C ASP A 134 -17.81 -6.91 33.99
N GLU A 135 -16.92 -7.51 33.18
CA GLU A 135 -15.46 -7.28 33.30
C GLU A 135 -14.79 -6.69 32.04
N ALA A 136 -15.42 -6.77 30.86
CA ALA A 136 -14.80 -6.39 29.58
C ALA A 136 -15.35 -5.08 28.99
N LEU A 137 -14.57 -3.99 29.07
CA LEU A 137 -14.99 -2.65 28.63
C LEU A 137 -14.64 -2.31 27.17
N ARG A 138 -13.85 -3.12 26.45
CA ARG A 138 -13.36 -2.78 25.09
C ARG A 138 -13.44 -3.96 24.11
N LYS A 139 -13.88 -3.67 22.88
CA LYS A 139 -13.91 -4.60 21.74
C LYS A 139 -12.50 -4.99 21.29
N ALA A 140 -12.33 -6.22 20.80
CA ALA A 140 -11.05 -6.72 20.30
C ALA A 140 -10.56 -5.92 19.07
N SER A 141 -11.46 -5.54 18.17
CA SER A 141 -11.16 -4.71 16.99
C SER A 141 -10.67 -3.29 17.30
N VAL A 142 -10.83 -2.81 18.55
CA VAL A 142 -10.27 -1.52 19.00
C VAL A 142 -8.81 -1.69 19.43
N VAL A 143 -8.46 -2.85 19.96
CA VAL A 143 -7.10 -3.15 20.44
C VAL A 143 -6.13 -3.25 19.25
N SER A 144 -6.54 -3.88 18.15
CA SER A 144 -5.70 -4.04 16.95
C SER A 144 -5.36 -2.73 16.22
N ARG A 145 -6.15 -1.65 16.44
CA ARG A 145 -6.03 -0.38 15.69
C ARG A 145 -4.77 0.46 15.99
N HIS A 146 -4.01 0.13 17.02
CA HIS A 146 -2.96 1.01 17.54
C HIS A 146 -1.53 0.56 17.24
N SER A 147 -1.31 -0.54 16.52
CA SER A 147 0.04 -0.95 16.11
C SER A 147 0.38 -0.52 14.68
N ARG A 148 1.67 -0.38 14.40
CA ARG A 148 2.25 -0.28 13.05
C ARG A 148 2.72 -1.67 12.64
N ALA A 149 2.68 -1.99 11.35
CA ALA A 149 3.28 -3.24 10.85
C ALA A 149 4.81 -3.18 10.97
N GLN A 150 5.41 -4.17 11.61
CA GLN A 150 6.84 -4.21 11.91
C GLN A 150 7.67 -4.56 10.67
N GLY A 151 7.14 -5.38 9.75
CA GLY A 151 7.89 -5.90 8.60
C GLY A 151 8.14 -4.92 7.46
N ALA A 152 7.24 -3.95 7.22
CA ALA A 152 7.30 -3.09 6.02
C ALA A 152 7.50 -1.60 6.30
N ALA A 153 7.44 -1.18 7.57
CA ALA A 153 7.26 0.22 7.91
C ALA A 153 8.35 0.64 8.89
N LEU A 154 9.28 1.49 8.44
CA LEU A 154 10.42 1.96 9.24
C LEU A 154 9.98 2.74 10.48
N SER A 155 10.59 2.51 11.64
CA SER A 155 10.29 3.33 12.83
C SER A 155 10.70 4.79 12.57
N ALA A 156 9.79 5.73 12.80
CA ALA A 156 9.99 7.16 12.62
C ALA A 156 10.60 7.84 13.86
N GLY A 157 10.80 7.11 14.96
CA GLY A 157 11.42 7.62 16.19
C GLY A 157 11.67 6.53 17.22
N GLY A 158 12.76 6.65 17.99
CA GLY A 158 13.21 5.65 18.96
C GLY A 158 12.26 5.50 20.15
N THR A 159 11.20 4.71 19.98
CA THR A 159 10.37 4.29 21.11
C THR A 159 11.16 3.39 22.07
N LEU A 160 10.67 3.24 23.30
CA LEU A 160 11.28 2.34 24.28
C LEU A 160 11.37 0.89 23.79
N ASP A 161 10.41 0.45 22.96
CA ASP A 161 10.45 -0.86 22.32
C ASP A 161 11.53 -0.92 21.23
N ASP A 162 11.74 0.15 20.47
CA ASP A 162 12.85 0.23 19.49
C ASP A 162 14.21 0.16 20.19
N PHE A 163 14.36 0.82 21.35
CA PHE A 163 15.57 0.72 22.16
C PHE A 163 15.76 -0.68 22.78
N ALA A 164 14.68 -1.33 23.21
CA ALA A 164 14.73 -2.72 23.69
C ALA A 164 15.20 -3.68 22.58
N ARG A 165 14.70 -3.52 21.35
CA ARG A 165 15.12 -4.28 20.17
C ARG A 165 16.58 -4.03 19.81
N LEU A 166 17.00 -2.77 19.75
CA LEU A 166 18.39 -2.36 19.50
C LEU A 166 19.38 -2.88 20.57
N THR A 167 18.90 -3.12 21.79
CA THR A 167 19.70 -3.70 22.89
C THR A 167 19.60 -5.22 23.00
N GLY A 168 18.96 -5.89 22.04
CA GLY A 168 18.80 -7.35 22.01
C GLY A 168 17.89 -7.89 23.11
N ARG A 169 17.04 -7.04 23.73
CA ARG A 169 16.01 -7.47 24.66
C ARG A 169 14.77 -7.85 23.87
N ALA A 170 14.32 -9.10 24.02
CA ALA A 170 13.05 -9.55 23.47
C ALA A 170 11.94 -8.57 23.89
N SER A 171 11.18 -8.05 22.91
CA SER A 171 9.97 -7.29 23.20
C SER A 171 9.01 -8.15 24.02
N ARG A 172 8.36 -7.54 25.00
CA ARG A 172 7.62 -8.13 26.13
C ARG A 172 6.43 -9.05 25.78
N ALA A 173 6.24 -9.41 24.51
CA ALA A 173 5.12 -10.23 24.03
C ALA A 173 5.28 -11.74 24.29
N GLN A 174 6.42 -12.19 24.83
CA GLN A 174 6.76 -13.61 24.89
C GLN A 174 6.31 -14.32 26.18
N GLU A 175 5.75 -13.60 27.15
CA GLU A 175 5.16 -14.18 28.36
C GLU A 175 3.74 -13.66 28.55
N ALA A 176 2.77 -14.30 27.90
CA ALA A 176 1.36 -14.12 28.22
C ALA A 176 0.71 -15.50 28.29
N ASP A 177 0.08 -15.75 29.45
CA ASP A 177 -0.62 -16.98 29.77
C ASP A 177 -1.73 -17.25 28.73
N THR A 178 -1.57 -18.33 27.96
CA THR A 178 -2.43 -18.75 26.85
C THR A 178 -3.72 -19.39 27.34
N ALA A 179 -4.47 -18.70 28.20
CA ALA A 179 -5.79 -19.16 28.60
C ALA A 179 -6.83 -18.68 27.58
N VAL A 180 -7.25 -19.56 26.68
CA VAL A 180 -8.35 -19.33 25.71
C VAL A 180 -9.59 -18.73 26.39
N ASP A 181 -9.88 -19.15 27.62
CA ASP A 181 -10.97 -18.61 28.45
C ASP A 181 -10.87 -17.10 28.69
N GLY A 182 -9.65 -16.58 28.91
CA GLY A 182 -9.42 -15.14 29.08
C GLY A 182 -9.66 -14.38 27.78
N LEU A 183 -9.28 -14.97 26.64
CA LEU A 183 -9.54 -14.40 25.33
C LEU A 183 -11.04 -14.36 25.01
N LEU A 184 -11.76 -15.46 25.26
CA LEU A 184 -13.22 -15.54 25.08
C LEU A 184 -13.96 -14.50 25.90
N ARG A 185 -13.60 -14.34 27.19
CA ARG A 185 -14.14 -13.30 28.07
C ARG A 185 -14.03 -11.91 27.47
N ARG A 186 -12.86 -11.58 26.93
CA ARG A 186 -12.58 -10.27 26.35
C ARG A 186 -13.35 -10.02 25.05
N ILE A 187 -13.48 -11.03 24.20
CA ILE A 187 -14.17 -10.90 22.91
C ILE A 187 -15.68 -10.83 23.11
N ILE A 188 -16.24 -11.68 23.98
CA ILE A 188 -17.70 -11.81 24.17
C ILE A 188 -18.25 -10.80 25.16
N GLY A 189 -17.53 -10.53 26.26
CA GLY A 189 -18.00 -9.67 27.35
C GLY A 189 -18.60 -8.33 26.92
N PRO A 190 -18.01 -7.59 25.96
CA PRO A 190 -18.57 -6.32 25.47
C PRO A 190 -19.96 -6.42 24.83
N PHE A 191 -20.42 -7.63 24.48
CA PHE A 191 -21.71 -7.90 23.85
C PHE A 191 -22.75 -8.49 24.82
N ILE A 192 -22.37 -8.72 26.08
CA ILE A 192 -23.24 -9.36 27.08
C ILE A 192 -23.76 -8.33 28.07
N THR A 193 -25.06 -8.40 28.33
CA THR A 193 -25.70 -7.72 29.47
C THR A 193 -26.21 -8.80 30.42
N PRO A 194 -25.72 -8.86 31.67
CA PRO A 194 -26.18 -9.81 32.65
C PRO A 194 -27.70 -9.69 32.92
N ALA A 195 -28.38 -10.82 33.03
CA ALA A 195 -29.82 -10.92 33.28
C ALA A 195 -30.18 -12.22 34.01
N ASP A 196 -31.16 -12.15 34.92
CA ASP A 196 -31.62 -13.30 35.72
C ASP A 196 -32.24 -14.43 34.87
N SER A 197 -32.82 -14.08 33.71
CA SER A 197 -33.37 -15.02 32.74
C SER A 197 -32.74 -14.77 31.37
N PRO A 198 -31.66 -15.49 31.03
CA PRO A 198 -30.92 -15.26 29.79
C PRO A 198 -31.74 -15.65 28.56
N ASP A 199 -31.91 -14.69 27.66
CA ASP A 199 -32.57 -14.89 26.37
C ASP A 199 -31.61 -15.57 25.39
N LYS A 200 -31.99 -16.76 24.90
CA LYS A 200 -31.21 -17.54 23.93
C LYS A 200 -30.87 -16.72 22.67
N ALA A 201 -31.82 -15.95 22.14
CA ALA A 201 -31.61 -15.19 20.91
C ALA A 201 -30.58 -14.07 21.13
N LYS A 202 -30.64 -13.39 22.28
CA LYS A 202 -29.66 -12.34 22.64
C LYS A 202 -28.27 -12.91 22.85
N LEU A 203 -28.14 -14.07 23.51
CA LEU A 203 -26.86 -14.73 23.71
C LEU A 203 -26.24 -15.20 22.38
N LEU A 204 -27.03 -15.76 21.47
CA LEU A 204 -26.55 -16.14 20.15
C LEU A 204 -26.11 -14.92 19.34
N ALA A 205 -26.89 -13.83 19.36
CA ALA A 205 -26.53 -12.59 18.70
C ALA A 205 -25.23 -11.98 19.27
N ALA A 206 -25.00 -12.09 20.58
CA ALA A 206 -23.76 -11.65 21.20
C ALA A 206 -22.56 -12.48 20.74
N VAL A 207 -22.71 -13.80 20.58
CA VAL A 207 -21.65 -14.66 20.04
C VAL A 207 -21.40 -14.37 18.56
N ASP A 208 -22.43 -14.13 17.75
CA ASP A 208 -22.27 -13.77 16.34
C ASP A 208 -21.58 -12.39 16.18
N ALA A 209 -21.87 -11.43 17.06
CA ALA A 209 -21.17 -10.14 17.12
C ALA A 209 -19.71 -10.29 17.58
N ALA A 210 -19.45 -11.16 18.56
CA ALA A 210 -18.12 -11.51 19.03
C ALA A 210 -17.27 -12.18 17.92
N LEU A 211 -17.86 -13.09 17.15
CA LEU A 211 -17.22 -13.70 15.97
C LEU A 211 -16.80 -12.64 14.93
N SER A 212 -17.71 -11.71 14.61
CA SER A 212 -17.42 -10.63 13.67
C SER A 212 -16.31 -9.71 14.18
N ASP A 213 -16.37 -9.31 15.46
CA ASP A 213 -15.36 -8.44 16.06
C ASP A 213 -13.97 -9.10 16.15
N ALA A 214 -13.93 -10.40 16.47
CA ALA A 214 -12.69 -11.20 16.45
C ALA A 214 -12.10 -11.32 15.05
N MET A 215 -12.92 -11.60 14.04
CA MET A 215 -12.48 -11.67 12.65
C MET A 215 -11.94 -10.33 12.16
N THR A 216 -12.65 -9.23 12.46
CA THR A 216 -12.17 -7.88 12.17
C THR A 216 -10.85 -7.60 12.89
N ALA A 217 -10.66 -8.06 14.12
CA ALA A 217 -9.41 -7.86 14.86
C ALA A 217 -8.22 -8.58 14.22
N VAL A 218 -8.41 -9.80 13.68
CA VAL A 218 -7.39 -10.55 12.94
C VAL A 218 -7.08 -9.88 11.60
N LEU A 219 -8.11 -9.69 10.74
CA LEU A 219 -7.94 -9.16 9.38
C LEU A 219 -7.39 -7.74 9.33
N HIS A 220 -7.59 -6.95 10.40
CA HIS A 220 -7.07 -5.59 10.50
C HIS A 220 -5.88 -5.49 11.44
N GLN A 221 -5.30 -6.61 11.88
CA GLN A 221 -4.03 -6.56 12.58
C GLN A 221 -2.95 -6.10 11.57
N PRO A 222 -2.16 -5.06 11.88
CA PRO A 222 -1.24 -4.45 10.92
C PRO A 222 -0.21 -5.39 10.29
N ASP A 223 0.38 -6.31 11.06
CA ASP A 223 1.33 -7.29 10.55
C ASP A 223 0.66 -8.37 9.70
N PHE A 224 -0.55 -8.80 10.07
CA PHE A 224 -1.37 -9.69 9.25
C PHE A 224 -1.70 -9.03 7.90
N GLN A 225 -2.18 -7.78 7.91
CA GLN A 225 -2.45 -7.02 6.68
C GLN A 225 -1.20 -6.79 5.85
N ASN A 226 -0.06 -6.55 6.49
CA ASN A 226 1.20 -6.38 5.78
C ASN A 226 1.60 -7.67 5.06
N MET A 227 1.53 -8.80 5.75
CA MET A 227 1.82 -10.11 5.17
C MET A 227 0.85 -10.44 4.02
N GLU A 228 -0.45 -10.24 4.24
CA GLU A 228 -1.48 -10.42 3.21
C GLU A 228 -1.22 -9.51 1.99
N SER A 229 -0.90 -8.24 2.22
CA SER A 229 -0.61 -7.25 1.17
C SER A 229 0.63 -7.61 0.36
N LEU A 230 1.69 -8.10 1.01
CA LEU A 230 2.91 -8.55 0.33
C LEU A 230 2.61 -9.73 -0.60
N TRP A 231 1.99 -10.80 -0.08
CA TRP A 231 1.73 -12.00 -0.88
C TRP A 231 0.70 -11.78 -1.97
N ARG A 232 -0.41 -11.10 -1.68
CA ARG A 232 -1.39 -10.72 -2.71
C ARG A 232 -0.83 -9.72 -3.71
N GLY A 233 0.10 -8.86 -3.29
CA GLY A 233 0.82 -7.96 -4.19
C GLY A 233 1.74 -8.71 -5.17
N VAL A 234 2.41 -9.75 -4.71
CA VAL A 234 3.21 -10.64 -5.57
C VAL A 234 2.31 -11.43 -6.52
N ASP A 235 1.21 -12.02 -6.04
CA ASP A 235 0.21 -12.67 -6.89
C ASP A 235 -0.34 -11.71 -7.95
N PHE A 236 -0.71 -10.48 -7.55
CA PHE A 236 -1.15 -9.42 -8.46
C PHE A 236 -0.12 -9.13 -9.57
N LEU A 237 1.16 -9.04 -9.21
CA LEU A 237 2.25 -8.81 -10.16
C LEU A 237 2.41 -9.99 -11.13
N LEU A 238 2.49 -11.22 -10.60
CA LEU A 238 2.73 -12.44 -11.36
C LEU A 238 1.58 -12.77 -12.31
N ARG A 239 0.33 -12.46 -11.95
CA ARG A 239 -0.84 -12.62 -12.85
C ARG A 239 -0.81 -11.67 -14.05
N ARG A 240 -0.09 -10.55 -13.94
CA ARG A 240 -0.02 -9.51 -14.98
C ARG A 240 1.26 -9.58 -15.82
N LEU A 241 2.28 -10.26 -15.31
CA LEU A 241 3.56 -10.45 -15.99
C LEU A 241 3.70 -11.89 -16.49
N GLU A 242 4.08 -12.06 -17.74
CA GLU A 242 4.45 -13.37 -18.28
C GLU A 242 5.89 -13.72 -17.84
N THR A 243 6.02 -14.36 -16.68
CA THR A 243 7.31 -14.85 -16.18
C THR A 243 7.86 -15.98 -17.04
N SER A 244 9.16 -15.97 -17.31
CA SER A 244 9.87 -17.00 -18.08
C SER A 244 11.38 -16.93 -17.81
N HIS A 245 12.19 -17.70 -18.53
CA HIS A 245 13.64 -17.47 -18.53
C HIS A 245 14.03 -16.05 -18.93
N GLN A 246 13.17 -15.31 -19.64
CA GLN A 246 13.42 -13.94 -20.08
C GLN A 246 13.01 -12.86 -19.08
N LEU A 247 12.07 -13.17 -18.18
CA LEU A 247 11.57 -12.29 -17.12
C LEU A 247 11.45 -13.09 -15.82
N GLN A 248 12.31 -12.78 -14.86
CA GLN A 248 12.43 -13.52 -13.60
C GLN A 248 12.08 -12.59 -12.43
N VAL A 249 11.28 -13.08 -11.49
CA VAL A 249 10.94 -12.37 -10.25
C VAL A 249 11.54 -13.12 -9.07
N HIS A 250 12.42 -12.46 -8.32
CA HIS A 250 13.11 -13.02 -7.17
C HIS A 250 12.67 -12.29 -5.90
N LEU A 251 12.19 -13.03 -4.91
CA LEU A 251 11.89 -12.52 -3.58
C LEU A 251 13.15 -12.58 -2.72
N ILE A 252 13.47 -11.50 -2.04
CA ILE A 252 14.56 -11.41 -1.06
C ILE A 252 13.92 -11.03 0.27
N ASP A 253 13.86 -12.00 1.17
CA ASP A 253 13.27 -11.84 2.49
C ASP A 253 14.15 -10.92 3.35
N VAL A 254 13.74 -9.67 3.50
CA VAL A 254 14.42 -8.59 4.23
C VAL A 254 13.37 -7.65 4.80
N SER A 255 13.33 -7.49 6.12
CA SER A 255 12.42 -6.52 6.74
C SER A 255 12.87 -5.08 6.52
N ALA A 256 11.96 -4.12 6.68
CA ALA A 256 12.31 -2.71 6.60
C ALA A 256 13.38 -2.33 7.63
N GLU A 257 13.32 -2.89 8.85
CA GLU A 257 14.31 -2.66 9.90
C GLU A 257 15.69 -3.22 9.53
N GLU A 258 15.76 -4.45 8.99
CA GLU A 258 17.02 -5.03 8.50
C GLU A 258 17.61 -4.20 7.36
N PHE A 259 16.77 -3.77 6.42
CA PHE A 259 17.18 -2.90 5.33
C PHE A 259 17.78 -1.59 5.85
N ALA A 260 17.12 -0.94 6.83
CA ALA A 260 17.63 0.29 7.43
C ALA A 260 18.91 0.07 8.23
N ALA A 261 18.98 -1.00 9.03
CA ALA A 261 20.13 -1.31 9.86
C ALA A 261 21.39 -1.61 9.02
N ASP A 262 21.26 -2.42 7.97
CA ASP A 262 22.36 -2.77 7.09
C ASP A 262 22.88 -1.55 6.32
N LEU A 263 22.00 -0.72 5.76
CA LEU A 263 22.42 0.48 5.05
C LEU A 263 22.95 1.59 5.96
N SER A 264 22.54 1.64 7.23
CA SER A 264 22.99 2.68 8.16
C SER A 264 24.28 2.32 8.89
N SER A 265 24.65 1.03 8.94
CA SER A 265 25.84 0.56 9.64
C SER A 265 27.15 0.84 8.89
N HIS A 266 27.08 1.13 7.59
CA HIS A 266 28.26 1.34 6.74
C HIS A 266 28.17 2.67 6.00
N ASP A 267 29.22 3.48 6.01
CA ASP A 267 29.30 4.65 5.13
C ASP A 267 29.76 4.27 3.72
N ASP A 268 30.66 3.29 3.58
CA ASP A 268 30.91 2.63 2.28
C ASP A 268 29.89 1.51 2.11
N LEU A 269 28.90 1.72 1.25
CA LEU A 269 27.82 0.77 1.03
C LEU A 269 28.31 -0.54 0.40
N GLY A 270 29.54 -0.60 -0.12
CA GLY A 270 30.14 -1.82 -0.66
C GLY A 270 30.37 -2.90 0.39
N GLU A 271 30.39 -2.53 1.67
CA GLU A 271 30.53 -3.44 2.81
C GLU A 271 29.18 -4.00 3.30
N SER A 272 28.06 -3.45 2.84
CA SER A 272 26.72 -3.86 3.26
C SER A 272 26.31 -5.24 2.73
N GLY A 273 25.47 -5.93 3.47
CA GLY A 273 24.88 -7.20 3.05
C GLY A 273 24.00 -7.04 1.81
N LEU A 274 23.27 -5.93 1.71
CA LEU A 274 22.43 -5.60 0.58
C LEU A 274 23.24 -5.37 -0.69
N TYR A 275 24.41 -4.74 -0.62
CA TYR A 275 25.32 -4.66 -1.77
C TYR A 275 25.74 -6.05 -2.24
N LYS A 276 26.11 -6.93 -1.30
CA LYS A 276 26.47 -8.31 -1.64
C LYS A 276 25.31 -9.08 -2.29
N ALA A 277 24.10 -8.92 -1.78
CA ALA A 277 22.91 -9.61 -2.30
C ALA A 277 22.41 -9.07 -3.65
N LEU A 278 22.52 -7.75 -3.89
CA LEU A 278 21.94 -7.08 -5.05
C LEU A 278 22.93 -6.79 -6.17
N VAL A 279 24.23 -6.71 -5.86
CA VAL A 279 25.29 -6.31 -6.80
C VAL A 279 26.34 -7.40 -6.96
N ASP A 280 27.04 -7.77 -5.87
CA ASP A 280 28.18 -8.69 -5.97
C ASP A 280 27.76 -10.11 -6.39
N THR A 281 26.85 -10.74 -5.65
CA THR A 281 26.39 -12.11 -5.95
C THR A 281 25.80 -12.19 -7.37
N PRO A 282 24.87 -11.30 -7.79
CA PRO A 282 24.35 -11.33 -9.16
C PRO A 282 25.40 -11.04 -10.25
N SER A 283 26.51 -10.35 -9.92
CA SER A 283 27.63 -10.14 -10.87
C SER A 283 28.38 -11.42 -11.23
N GLN A 284 28.26 -12.45 -10.40
CA GLN A 284 28.91 -13.74 -10.56
C GLN A 284 27.96 -14.80 -11.15
N GLU A 285 26.67 -14.50 -11.29
CA GLU A 285 25.66 -15.39 -11.85
C GLU A 285 25.58 -15.30 -13.38
N GLU A 286 25.25 -16.42 -14.03
CA GLU A 286 25.11 -16.50 -15.50
C GLU A 286 24.05 -15.54 -16.05
N ASP A 287 22.92 -15.43 -15.34
CA ASP A 287 21.81 -14.54 -15.72
C ASP A 287 22.10 -13.05 -15.42
N GLY A 288 23.23 -12.75 -14.76
CA GLY A 288 23.68 -11.39 -14.45
C GLY A 288 22.79 -10.64 -13.46
N GLY A 289 22.91 -9.32 -13.42
CA GLY A 289 22.32 -8.50 -12.37
C GLY A 289 20.81 -8.34 -12.45
N TYR A 290 20.28 -7.56 -11.52
CA TYR A 290 18.90 -7.12 -11.58
C TYR A 290 18.69 -6.00 -12.63
N SER A 291 17.46 -5.87 -13.09
CA SER A 291 16.96 -4.83 -14.00
C SER A 291 16.10 -3.81 -13.26
N TYR A 292 15.39 -4.26 -12.22
CA TYR A 292 14.63 -3.44 -11.29
C TYR A 292 14.79 -4.02 -9.88
N ILE A 293 14.87 -3.14 -8.89
CA ILE A 293 14.90 -3.49 -7.47
C ILE A 293 13.70 -2.80 -6.84
N VAL A 294 12.88 -3.52 -6.08
CA VAL A 294 11.72 -2.97 -5.40
C VAL A 294 11.83 -3.22 -3.92
N GLY A 295 11.92 -2.15 -3.13
CA GLY A 295 11.68 -2.24 -1.70
C GLY A 295 10.18 -2.14 -1.45
N CYS A 296 9.55 -3.24 -1.03
CA CYS A 296 8.15 -3.29 -0.60
C CYS A 296 7.98 -2.69 0.79
N TYR A 297 8.47 -1.45 0.97
CA TYR A 297 8.49 -0.70 2.22
C TYR A 297 7.73 0.61 2.04
N HIS A 298 7.20 1.14 3.14
CA HIS A 298 6.54 2.43 3.15
C HIS A 298 7.40 3.46 3.87
N PHE A 299 8.00 4.37 3.09
CA PHE A 299 8.80 5.47 3.62
C PHE A 299 7.89 6.64 4.02
N GLU A 300 8.31 7.38 5.04
CA GLU A 300 7.69 8.61 5.50
C GLU A 300 8.58 9.79 5.12
N ALA A 301 7.97 10.98 5.06
CA ALA A 301 8.67 12.22 4.75
C ALA A 301 9.50 12.73 5.93
N THR A 302 10.48 11.95 6.38
CA THR A 302 11.41 12.29 7.46
C THR A 302 12.86 12.32 6.93
N PRO A 303 13.75 13.18 7.48
CA PRO A 303 15.13 13.26 7.00
C PRO A 303 15.88 11.91 7.04
N PRO A 304 15.81 11.09 8.11
CA PRO A 304 16.51 9.80 8.16
C PRO A 304 16.03 8.81 7.09
N GLN A 305 14.72 8.77 6.82
CA GLN A 305 14.17 7.87 5.80
C GLN A 305 14.47 8.35 4.38
N LEU A 306 14.55 9.66 4.16
CA LEU A 306 15.01 10.23 2.89
C LEU A 306 16.51 10.01 2.65
N GLU A 307 17.33 10.04 3.71
CA GLU A 307 18.75 9.63 3.64
C GLU A 307 18.90 8.16 3.25
N LEU A 308 18.08 7.29 3.85
CA LEU A 308 18.03 5.88 3.52
C LEU A 308 17.62 5.64 2.06
N LEU A 309 16.68 6.43 1.53
CA LEU A 309 16.33 6.42 0.10
C LEU A 309 17.50 6.87 -0.79
N GLY A 310 18.31 7.83 -0.35
CA GLY A 310 19.55 8.21 -1.04
C GLY A 310 20.58 7.07 -1.07
N ARG A 311 20.75 6.35 0.06
CA ARG A 311 21.58 5.13 0.12
C ARG A 311 21.02 4.02 -0.79
N ALA A 312 19.70 3.86 -0.87
CA ALA A 312 19.07 2.93 -1.81
C ALA A 312 19.32 3.31 -3.28
N ALA A 313 19.31 4.61 -3.61
CA ALA A 313 19.65 5.11 -4.93
C ALA A 313 21.11 4.79 -5.31
N MET A 314 22.04 4.89 -4.35
CA MET A 314 23.43 4.49 -4.53
C MET A 314 23.56 3.00 -4.86
N LEU A 315 22.86 2.12 -4.14
CA LEU A 315 22.81 0.70 -4.47
C LEU A 315 22.19 0.44 -5.84
N GLY A 316 21.11 1.15 -6.19
CA GLY A 316 20.49 1.05 -7.51
C GLY A 316 21.45 1.42 -8.65
N ALA A 317 22.21 2.50 -8.47
CA ALA A 317 23.24 2.92 -9.41
C ALA A 317 24.35 1.86 -9.56
N ALA A 318 24.78 1.24 -8.45
CA ALA A 318 25.77 0.16 -8.46
C ALA A 318 25.26 -1.10 -9.14
N ALA A 319 24.00 -1.47 -8.89
CA ALA A 319 23.34 -2.60 -9.55
C ALA A 319 23.04 -2.33 -11.03
N GLY A 320 23.07 -1.06 -11.47
CA GLY A 320 22.57 -0.68 -12.79
C GLY A 320 21.05 -0.89 -12.93
N ALA A 321 20.32 -0.84 -11.83
CA ALA A 321 18.89 -1.11 -11.73
C ALA A 321 18.23 -0.07 -10.81
N PRO A 322 17.15 0.60 -11.23
CA PRO A 322 16.53 1.59 -10.37
C PRO A 322 15.87 0.89 -9.17
N PHE A 323 16.02 1.51 -8.00
CA PHE A 323 15.31 1.18 -6.78
C PHE A 323 13.95 1.85 -6.80
N LEU A 324 12.87 1.06 -6.67
CA LEU A 324 11.50 1.52 -6.66
C LEU A 324 10.90 1.28 -5.28
N SER A 325 10.23 2.27 -4.71
CA SER A 325 9.54 2.08 -3.43
C SER A 325 8.36 3.05 -3.24
N ALA A 326 7.68 2.95 -2.11
CA ALA A 326 6.56 3.80 -1.77
C ALA A 326 6.95 4.87 -0.75
N ILE A 327 6.32 6.04 -0.84
CA ILE A 327 6.44 7.10 0.16
C ILE A 327 5.06 7.66 0.51
N ASP A 328 4.83 7.98 1.78
CA ASP A 328 3.62 8.70 2.19
C ASP A 328 3.55 10.05 1.46
N THR A 329 2.40 10.27 0.84
CA THR A 329 2.16 11.45 -0.01
C THR A 329 1.56 12.61 0.77
N THR A 330 1.15 12.40 2.03
CA THR A 330 0.38 13.36 2.81
C THR A 330 1.15 14.66 2.99
N ALA A 331 2.44 14.57 3.34
CA ALA A 331 3.33 15.70 3.55
C ALA A 331 3.54 16.58 2.29
N PHE A 332 3.26 16.05 1.09
CA PHE A 332 3.49 16.73 -0.19
C PHE A 332 2.19 17.09 -0.92
N SER A 333 1.03 16.77 -0.33
CA SER A 333 -0.27 16.92 -0.99
C SER A 333 -0.94 18.28 -0.75
N ASN A 334 -0.44 19.09 0.19
CA ASN A 334 -1.02 20.39 0.54
C ASN A 334 0.02 21.51 0.50
N ARG A 335 -0.08 22.40 -0.50
CA ARG A 335 0.85 23.54 -0.64
C ARG A 335 0.79 24.53 0.53
N LYS A 336 -0.35 24.61 1.24
CA LYS A 336 -0.52 25.51 2.39
C LYS A 336 0.18 24.99 3.65
N GLU A 337 0.45 23.70 3.70
CA GLU A 337 1.10 23.02 4.82
C GLU A 337 2.33 22.28 4.29
N PRO A 338 3.36 23.01 3.85
CA PRO A 338 4.56 22.38 3.32
C PRO A 338 5.27 21.60 4.43
N PRO A 339 6.01 20.53 4.07
CA PRO A 339 6.74 19.77 5.07
C PRO A 339 7.84 20.63 5.71
N HIS A 340 8.32 20.16 6.87
CA HIS A 340 9.38 20.83 7.62
C HIS A 340 10.58 21.16 6.73
N ARG A 341 11.28 22.26 7.02
CA ARG A 341 12.41 22.74 6.19
C ARG A 341 13.43 21.64 5.91
N LEU A 342 13.84 20.88 6.94
CA LEU A 342 14.81 19.79 6.78
C LEU A 342 14.34 18.77 5.73
N VAL A 343 13.09 18.35 5.76
CA VAL A 343 12.52 17.41 4.77
C VAL A 343 12.63 17.98 3.36
N ARG A 344 12.30 19.25 3.16
CA ARG A 344 12.41 19.91 1.83
C ARG A 344 13.85 20.00 1.36
N ASP A 345 14.76 20.36 2.26
CA ASP A 345 16.19 20.48 1.98
C ASP A 345 16.77 19.08 1.64
N THR A 346 16.37 18.01 2.35
CA THR A 346 16.75 16.63 2.03
C THR A 346 16.19 16.16 0.70
N VAL A 347 14.90 16.41 0.41
CA VAL A 347 14.29 16.06 -0.89
C VAL A 347 15.03 16.76 -2.01
N LYS A 348 15.37 18.05 -1.84
CA LYS A 348 16.15 18.79 -2.84
C LYS A 348 17.53 18.13 -3.06
N ALA A 349 18.26 17.85 -1.98
CA ALA A 349 19.57 17.20 -2.07
C ALA A 349 19.49 15.80 -2.72
N LEU A 350 18.46 15.02 -2.40
CA LEU A 350 18.21 13.70 -2.98
C LEU A 350 18.00 13.79 -4.50
N ARG A 351 17.24 14.79 -4.96
CA ARG A 351 16.97 15.02 -6.39
C ARG A 351 18.16 15.56 -7.16
N GLU A 352 19.02 16.34 -6.50
CA GLU A 352 20.25 16.87 -7.08
C GLU A 352 21.41 15.85 -7.03
N SER A 353 21.22 14.72 -6.36
CA SER A 353 22.24 13.67 -6.27
C SER A 353 22.53 13.02 -7.64
N PRO A 354 23.79 12.62 -7.92
CA PRO A 354 24.13 11.95 -9.18
C PRO A 354 23.37 10.64 -9.42
N GLN A 355 22.93 9.99 -8.34
CA GLN A 355 22.24 8.70 -8.36
C GLN A 355 20.72 8.84 -8.38
N ALA A 356 20.18 10.07 -8.39
CA ALA A 356 18.76 10.34 -8.37
C ALA A 356 17.97 9.60 -9.48
N SER A 357 18.56 9.43 -10.67
CA SER A 357 17.93 8.69 -11.78
C SER A 357 17.67 7.21 -11.50
N PHE A 358 18.29 6.65 -10.45
CA PHE A 358 18.11 5.26 -10.01
C PHE A 358 17.12 5.13 -8.87
N LEU A 359 16.33 6.17 -8.54
CA LEU A 359 15.31 6.09 -7.51
C LEU A 359 13.93 6.50 -8.06
N GLY A 360 12.95 5.60 -7.96
CA GLY A 360 11.56 5.86 -8.29
C GLY A 360 10.66 5.75 -7.05
N LEU A 361 9.93 6.82 -6.74
CA LEU A 361 8.99 6.85 -5.60
C LEU A 361 7.55 6.89 -6.10
N PHE A 362 6.68 6.11 -5.48
CA PHE A 362 5.28 5.95 -5.88
C PHE A 362 4.31 6.09 -4.70
N GLY A 363 3.13 6.62 -4.95
CA GLY A 363 2.03 6.66 -3.98
C GLY A 363 0.80 7.36 -4.53
N PRO A 364 -0.38 7.24 -3.91
CA PRO A 364 -0.74 6.35 -2.80
C PRO A 364 -0.76 4.86 -3.16
N ARG A 365 -1.08 4.00 -2.20
CA ARG A 365 -1.36 2.57 -2.38
C ARG A 365 -2.67 2.32 -3.15
N PHE A 366 -2.82 1.12 -3.71
CA PHE A 366 -3.99 0.70 -4.51
C PHE A 366 -4.70 -0.53 -3.92
N LEU A 367 -5.98 -0.75 -4.22
CA LEU A 367 -6.78 -1.82 -3.61
C LEU A 367 -6.39 -3.20 -4.17
N LEU A 368 -6.12 -4.19 -3.30
CA LEU A 368 -5.74 -5.55 -3.68
C LEU A 368 -6.89 -6.55 -3.70
N ARG A 369 -7.90 -6.37 -2.84
CA ARG A 369 -9.11 -7.20 -2.81
C ARG A 369 -10.33 -6.39 -2.40
N HIS A 370 -11.50 -6.88 -2.76
CA HIS A 370 -12.74 -6.40 -2.18
C HIS A 370 -12.81 -6.75 -0.68
N PRO A 371 -13.47 -5.92 0.14
CA PRO A 371 -13.78 -6.30 1.51
C PRO A 371 -14.79 -7.46 1.52
N TYR A 372 -14.66 -8.35 2.50
CA TYR A 372 -15.60 -9.46 2.69
C TYR A 372 -16.98 -8.95 3.11
N GLY A 373 -18.02 -9.53 2.51
CA GLY A 373 -19.39 -9.10 2.73
C GLY A 373 -20.36 -9.79 1.78
N LYS A 374 -21.65 -9.83 2.16
CA LYS A 374 -22.67 -10.57 1.42
C LYS A 374 -22.86 -10.08 -0.03
N LYS A 375 -22.64 -8.78 -0.26
CA LYS A 375 -22.79 -8.12 -1.57
C LYS A 375 -21.45 -7.93 -2.31
N SER A 376 -20.34 -8.29 -1.68
CA SER A 376 -18.98 -8.22 -2.23
C SER A 376 -18.39 -9.64 -2.28
N GLU A 377 -17.41 -9.96 -1.43
CA GLU A 377 -16.88 -11.32 -1.29
C GLU A 377 -17.56 -12.04 -0.12
N PRO A 378 -18.54 -12.92 -0.37
CA PRO A 378 -19.22 -13.62 0.71
C PRO A 378 -18.30 -14.68 1.33
N ILE A 379 -18.48 -14.91 2.64
CA ILE A 379 -17.86 -16.02 3.36
C ILE A 379 -18.94 -17.06 3.71
N SER A 380 -18.53 -18.32 3.93
CA SER A 380 -19.45 -19.43 4.16
C SER A 380 -19.65 -19.77 5.65
N SER A 381 -18.68 -19.42 6.50
CA SER A 381 -18.63 -19.86 7.89
C SER A 381 -19.67 -19.19 8.80
N PHE A 382 -19.87 -17.88 8.65
CA PHE A 382 -20.85 -17.10 9.42
C PHE A 382 -21.20 -15.79 8.69
N ALA A 383 -22.22 -15.06 9.17
CA ALA A 383 -22.55 -13.76 8.60
C ALA A 383 -21.50 -12.71 9.02
N TYR A 384 -20.74 -12.20 8.06
CA TYR A 384 -19.67 -11.24 8.29
C TYR A 384 -19.71 -10.11 7.25
N GLU A 385 -19.46 -8.89 7.72
CA GLU A 385 -19.30 -7.68 6.90
C GLU A 385 -18.03 -6.97 7.38
N GLU A 386 -17.00 -6.95 6.55
CA GLU A 386 -15.71 -6.33 6.86
C GLU A 386 -15.76 -4.81 6.71
N PHE A 387 -16.47 -4.33 5.68
CA PHE A 387 -16.59 -2.90 5.42
C PHE A 387 -17.64 -2.25 6.32
N THR A 388 -17.28 -1.12 6.93
CA THR A 388 -18.23 -0.24 7.61
C THR A 388 -18.04 1.19 7.13
N ARG A 389 -19.11 1.98 7.12
CA ARG A 389 -19.01 3.41 6.74
C ARG A 389 -18.12 4.20 7.70
N GLN A 390 -18.06 3.79 8.97
CA GLN A 390 -17.19 4.40 9.97
C GLN A 390 -15.70 4.11 9.71
N SER A 391 -15.35 2.89 9.26
CA SER A 391 -13.97 2.54 8.92
C SER A 391 -13.55 3.12 7.57
N GLY A 392 -14.46 3.17 6.60
CA GLY A 392 -14.20 3.72 5.28
C GLY A 392 -13.00 3.05 4.61
N LEU A 393 -12.08 3.84 4.07
CA LEU A 393 -10.87 3.33 3.39
C LEU A 393 -9.86 2.66 4.35
N ARG A 394 -10.00 2.82 5.68
CA ARG A 394 -9.04 2.26 6.65
C ARG A 394 -9.16 0.75 6.80
N SER A 395 -10.32 0.18 6.48
CA SER A 395 -10.58 -1.27 6.56
C SER A 395 -10.25 -2.02 5.26
N MET A 396 -9.61 -1.36 4.30
CA MET A 396 -9.32 -1.94 3.00
C MET A 396 -7.90 -2.51 2.97
N LEU A 397 -7.68 -3.54 2.15
CA LEU A 397 -6.36 -4.11 1.93
C LEU A 397 -5.63 -3.40 0.78
N TRP A 398 -4.61 -2.64 1.15
CA TRP A 398 -3.86 -1.79 0.23
C TRP A 398 -2.55 -2.44 -0.21
N GLY A 399 -2.32 -2.52 -1.52
CA GLY A 399 -1.12 -3.04 -2.16
C GLY A 399 -0.03 -1.99 -2.39
N HIS A 400 1.20 -2.48 -2.46
CA HIS A 400 2.38 -1.64 -2.61
C HIS A 400 2.48 -1.04 -4.03
N PRO A 401 2.46 0.30 -4.21
CA PRO A 401 2.30 0.93 -5.52
C PRO A 401 3.45 0.67 -6.49
N ALA A 402 4.65 0.37 -5.99
CA ALA A 402 5.77 -0.01 -6.87
C ALA A 402 5.54 -1.35 -7.60
N LEU A 403 4.76 -2.28 -7.03
CA LEU A 403 4.38 -3.52 -7.72
C LEU A 403 3.45 -3.22 -8.90
N LEU A 404 2.54 -2.26 -8.74
CA LEU A 404 1.70 -1.75 -9.83
C LEU A 404 2.55 -1.06 -10.91
N ALA A 405 3.54 -0.25 -10.52
CA ALA A 405 4.48 0.38 -11.44
C ALA A 405 5.31 -0.63 -12.24
N LEU A 406 5.71 -1.76 -11.63
CA LEU A 406 6.43 -2.82 -12.32
C LEU A 406 5.65 -3.45 -13.47
N CYS A 407 4.31 -3.56 -13.36
CA CYS A 407 3.46 -4.03 -14.45
C CYS A 407 3.61 -3.17 -15.72
N VAL A 408 3.91 -1.87 -15.55
CA VAL A 408 4.18 -0.95 -16.65
C VAL A 408 5.65 -1.00 -17.07
N LEU A 409 6.57 -0.97 -16.11
CA LEU A 409 8.01 -0.87 -16.38
C LEU A 409 8.59 -2.10 -17.07
N CYS A 410 8.09 -3.30 -16.74
CA CYS A 410 8.59 -4.54 -17.32
C CYS A 410 8.12 -4.76 -18.77
N VAL A 411 7.11 -4.02 -19.23
CA VAL A 411 6.47 -4.21 -20.54
C VAL A 411 6.73 -3.00 -21.43
N ARG A 412 7.45 -3.20 -22.53
CA ARG A 412 7.78 -2.10 -23.46
C ARG A 412 6.51 -1.56 -24.12
N GLY A 413 6.28 -0.25 -23.97
CA GLY A 413 5.12 0.43 -24.56
C GLY A 413 3.82 0.24 -23.78
N ALA A 414 3.90 -0.28 -22.55
CA ALA A 414 2.74 -0.38 -21.67
C ALA A 414 2.10 0.99 -21.44
N GLN A 415 0.77 0.99 -21.32
CA GLN A 415 0.02 2.15 -20.92
C GLN A 415 0.26 2.44 -19.44
N LEU A 416 0.21 3.72 -19.05
CA LEU A 416 0.26 4.15 -17.65
C LEU A 416 -1.03 3.85 -16.89
N THR A 417 -2.04 3.30 -17.57
CA THR A 417 -3.34 2.96 -16.99
C THR A 417 -3.41 1.47 -16.72
N ILE A 418 -3.82 1.11 -15.52
CA ILE A 418 -4.06 -0.27 -15.10
C ILE A 418 -5.53 -0.39 -14.70
N ASN A 419 -6.23 -1.26 -15.41
CA ASN A 419 -7.65 -1.55 -15.21
C ASN A 419 -7.81 -2.85 -14.42
N ASP A 420 -9.07 -3.24 -14.21
CA ASP A 420 -9.42 -4.50 -13.53
C ASP A 420 -8.82 -4.56 -12.12
N LEU A 421 -8.97 -3.44 -11.41
CA LEU A 421 -8.68 -3.35 -10.00
C LEU A 421 -9.97 -3.58 -9.20
N PRO A 422 -9.88 -4.23 -8.02
CA PRO A 422 -11.00 -4.25 -7.09
C PRO A 422 -11.52 -2.84 -6.82
N PHE A 423 -12.83 -2.70 -6.71
CA PHE A 423 -13.49 -1.45 -6.35
C PHE A 423 -14.72 -1.72 -5.48
N HIS A 424 -14.99 -0.86 -4.51
CA HIS A 424 -16.10 -1.07 -3.57
C HIS A 424 -17.09 0.08 -3.64
N HIS A 425 -18.38 -0.23 -3.53
CA HIS A 425 -19.44 0.75 -3.40
C HIS A 425 -20.27 0.45 -2.15
N TYR A 426 -20.82 1.49 -1.55
CA TYR A 426 -21.69 1.37 -0.38
C TYR A 426 -22.91 2.27 -0.54
N LEU A 427 -23.99 1.95 0.17
CA LEU A 427 -25.19 2.80 0.24
C LEU A 427 -25.00 3.86 1.33
N ASP A 428 -25.14 5.13 0.99
CA ASP A 428 -25.08 6.22 1.96
C ASP A 428 -26.39 6.37 2.77
N ASP A 429 -26.47 7.43 3.59
CA ASP A 429 -27.65 7.66 4.46
C ASP A 429 -28.92 7.98 3.68
N ASP A 430 -28.79 8.45 2.44
CA ASP A 430 -29.90 8.77 1.54
C ASP A 430 -30.29 7.55 0.68
N GLY A 431 -29.53 6.45 0.78
CA GLY A 431 -29.74 5.22 -0.01
C GLY A 431 -29.05 5.24 -1.37
N ASP A 432 -28.25 6.26 -1.66
CA ASP A 432 -27.52 6.39 -2.92
C ASP A 432 -26.24 5.55 -2.91
N SER A 433 -25.93 4.95 -4.06
CA SER A 433 -24.71 4.14 -4.25
C SER A 433 -23.49 5.04 -4.43
N THR A 434 -22.62 5.07 -3.41
CA THR A 434 -21.36 5.79 -3.42
C THR A 434 -20.19 4.84 -3.68
N ALA A 435 -19.46 5.09 -4.77
CA ALA A 435 -18.24 4.35 -5.10
C ALA A 435 -17.01 4.92 -4.36
N LEU A 436 -16.23 4.03 -3.74
CA LEU A 436 -14.93 4.33 -3.16
C LEU A 436 -13.83 4.28 -4.23
N PRO A 437 -12.76 5.08 -4.10
CA PRO A 437 -11.62 5.00 -5.00
C PRO A 437 -10.85 3.68 -4.85
N CYS A 438 -10.24 3.21 -5.94
CA CYS A 438 -9.30 2.07 -5.95
C CYS A 438 -7.92 2.41 -5.35
N THR A 439 -7.75 3.60 -4.77
CA THR A 439 -6.54 4.06 -4.06
C THR A 439 -6.90 4.54 -2.66
N GLU A 440 -5.94 4.48 -1.74
CA GLU A 440 -6.20 4.84 -0.33
C GLU A 440 -6.57 6.32 -0.13
N ARG A 441 -6.28 7.13 -1.15
CA ARG A 441 -6.65 8.53 -1.25
C ARG A 441 -6.87 8.89 -2.72
N LEU A 442 -7.82 9.79 -2.97
CA LEU A 442 -8.01 10.37 -4.30
C LEU A 442 -6.91 11.40 -4.56
N VAL A 443 -6.11 11.19 -5.61
CA VAL A 443 -5.14 12.17 -6.09
C VAL A 443 -5.76 13.00 -7.21
N SER A 444 -5.96 14.29 -6.97
CA SER A 444 -6.39 15.22 -8.02
C SER A 444 -5.23 15.59 -8.95
N THR A 445 -5.52 16.16 -10.11
CA THR A 445 -4.48 16.68 -11.01
C THR A 445 -3.57 17.71 -10.32
N THR A 446 -4.11 18.54 -9.43
CA THR A 446 -3.32 19.49 -8.64
C THR A 446 -2.36 18.77 -7.69
N VAL A 447 -2.84 17.76 -6.95
CA VAL A 447 -1.99 16.97 -6.04
C VAL A 447 -0.94 16.20 -6.84
N ALA A 448 -1.30 15.62 -7.99
CA ALA A 448 -0.37 14.95 -8.88
C ALA A 448 0.78 15.88 -9.34
N THR A 449 0.48 17.15 -9.63
CA THR A 449 1.52 18.15 -9.94
C THR A 449 2.42 18.42 -8.74
N LEU A 450 1.85 18.60 -7.54
CA LEU A 450 2.64 18.81 -6.31
C LEU A 450 3.57 17.63 -6.01
N LEU A 451 3.09 16.40 -6.19
CA LEU A 451 3.90 15.18 -6.03
C LEU A 451 5.02 15.12 -7.07
N ARG A 452 4.71 15.44 -8.33
CA ARG A 452 5.72 15.49 -9.40
C ARG A 452 6.80 16.55 -9.13
N ASP A 453 6.42 17.71 -8.58
CA ASP A 453 7.36 18.79 -8.25
C ASP A 453 8.42 18.36 -7.23
N VAL A 454 8.17 17.30 -6.46
CA VAL A 454 9.12 16.70 -5.51
C VAL A 454 9.63 15.32 -5.94
N GLY A 455 9.36 14.89 -7.17
CA GLY A 455 9.89 13.63 -7.72
C GLY A 455 9.10 12.37 -7.34
N ILE A 456 7.83 12.51 -6.93
CA ILE A 456 6.96 11.39 -6.56
C ILE A 456 5.97 11.11 -7.69
N ASN A 457 5.85 9.85 -8.11
CA ASN A 457 4.88 9.39 -9.08
C ASN A 457 3.54 9.10 -8.39
N GLY A 458 2.49 9.83 -8.78
CA GLY A 458 1.13 9.69 -8.27
C GLY A 458 0.37 8.51 -8.88
N LEU A 459 -0.39 7.78 -8.05
CA LEU A 459 -1.44 6.87 -8.49
C LEU A 459 -2.80 7.58 -8.42
N MET A 460 -3.43 7.80 -9.58
CA MET A 460 -4.72 8.49 -9.70
C MET A 460 -5.83 7.48 -9.98
N ALA A 461 -6.69 7.22 -8.99
CA ALA A 461 -7.92 6.46 -9.20
C ALA A 461 -8.95 7.27 -10.00
N PHE A 462 -9.66 6.60 -10.89
CA PHE A 462 -10.80 7.18 -11.59
C PHE A 462 -12.06 6.94 -10.77
N LYS A 463 -12.78 8.02 -10.46
CA LYS A 463 -13.96 7.94 -9.60
C LYS A 463 -15.01 7.01 -10.23
N GLY A 464 -15.43 5.99 -9.49
CA GLY A 464 -16.44 5.03 -9.92
C GLY A 464 -15.96 4.02 -10.97
N GLN A 465 -14.64 3.91 -11.20
CA GLN A 465 -14.10 2.97 -12.18
C GLN A 465 -13.03 2.07 -11.55
N PRO A 466 -12.96 0.79 -11.95
CA PRO A 466 -11.96 -0.18 -11.46
C PRO A 466 -10.59 0.04 -12.13
N LEU A 467 -10.08 1.28 -12.13
CA LEU A 467 -8.83 1.61 -12.78
C LEU A 467 -8.06 2.73 -12.10
N VAL A 468 -6.74 2.65 -12.24
CA VAL A 468 -5.76 3.64 -11.75
C VAL A 468 -4.85 4.05 -12.90
N ARG A 469 -4.46 5.32 -12.93
CA ARG A 469 -3.43 5.86 -13.82
C ARG A 469 -2.22 6.32 -13.03
N LEU A 470 -1.05 5.87 -13.45
CA LEU A 470 0.22 6.43 -13.02
C LEU A 470 0.41 7.81 -13.67
N THR A 471 0.79 8.81 -12.87
CA THR A 471 1.14 10.13 -13.41
C THR A 471 2.41 10.08 -14.27
N GLY A 472 3.24 9.07 -14.07
CA GLY A 472 4.50 8.84 -14.74
C GLY A 472 5.23 7.64 -14.17
N VAL A 473 6.37 7.32 -14.76
CA VAL A 473 7.36 6.35 -14.27
C VAL A 473 8.75 7.00 -14.30
N THR A 474 8.85 8.17 -13.66
CA THR A 474 10.06 8.98 -13.63
C THR A 474 10.84 8.75 -12.35
N ALA A 475 12.14 9.03 -12.41
CA ALA A 475 12.98 9.07 -11.23
C ALA A 475 12.73 10.34 -10.40
N VAL A 476 13.30 10.41 -9.19
CA VAL A 476 13.07 11.54 -8.26
C VAL A 476 13.59 12.88 -8.81
N ASN A 477 14.61 12.88 -9.64
CA ASN A 477 15.08 14.09 -10.33
C ASN A 477 14.13 14.58 -11.43
N GLY A 478 13.14 13.79 -11.82
CA GLY A 478 12.17 14.09 -12.89
C GLY A 478 12.56 13.51 -14.26
N ASP A 479 13.73 12.89 -14.37
CA ASP A 479 14.17 12.20 -15.60
C ASP A 479 13.51 10.82 -15.73
N GLY A 480 13.76 10.14 -16.85
CA GLY A 480 13.43 8.72 -16.98
C GLY A 480 14.25 7.87 -15.99
N LEU A 481 13.67 6.77 -15.50
CA LEU A 481 14.38 5.82 -14.64
C LEU A 481 15.58 5.22 -15.38
N ALA A 482 16.78 5.38 -14.80
CA ALA A 482 18.00 4.81 -15.33
C ALA A 482 18.01 3.29 -15.13
N THR A 483 18.30 2.55 -16.19
CA THR A 483 18.47 1.10 -16.15
C THR A 483 19.51 0.66 -17.17
N GLN A 484 20.36 -0.30 -16.80
CA GLN A 484 21.30 -0.94 -17.71
C GLN A 484 20.68 -2.17 -18.43
N SER A 485 19.37 -2.36 -18.31
CA SER A 485 18.58 -3.36 -19.02
C SER A 485 17.50 -2.70 -19.86
N ALA A 486 17.41 -3.03 -21.15
CA ALA A 486 16.31 -2.56 -21.99
C ALA A 486 15.02 -3.36 -21.70
N PRO A 487 13.84 -2.71 -21.58
CA PRO A 487 12.57 -3.42 -21.54
C PRO A 487 12.34 -4.20 -22.84
N ARG A 488 11.76 -5.40 -22.77
CA ARG A 488 11.68 -6.30 -23.93
C ARG A 488 10.42 -6.07 -24.78
N SER A 489 10.58 -6.20 -26.08
CA SER A 489 9.49 -6.28 -27.06
C SER A 489 8.86 -7.67 -27.03
N GLY A 490 7.52 -7.74 -27.02
CA GLY A 490 6.79 -9.02 -27.10
C GLY A 490 6.36 -9.62 -25.76
N LEU A 491 6.67 -8.99 -24.62
CA LEU A 491 5.99 -9.28 -23.35
C LEU A 491 4.55 -8.73 -23.45
N VAL A 492 3.57 -9.60 -23.31
CA VAL A 492 2.16 -9.20 -23.27
C VAL A 492 1.77 -9.02 -21.81
N VAL A 493 1.02 -7.96 -21.50
CA VAL A 493 0.29 -7.91 -20.22
C VAL A 493 -0.74 -9.01 -20.31
N ALA A 494 -0.54 -10.10 -19.57
CA ALA A 494 -1.55 -11.13 -19.47
C ALA A 494 -2.86 -10.44 -19.05
N ARG A 495 -3.91 -10.60 -19.85
CA ARG A 495 -5.29 -10.21 -19.45
C ARG A 495 -5.78 -11.21 -18.40
N GLY A 496 -5.02 -11.36 -17.31
CA GLY A 496 -5.43 -12.10 -16.14
C GLY A 496 -6.32 -11.19 -15.32
N ALA A 497 -7.59 -11.57 -15.20
CA ALA A 497 -8.46 -10.88 -14.28
C ALA A 497 -8.01 -11.18 -12.85
N VAL A 498 -7.93 -10.15 -12.01
CA VAL A 498 -7.84 -10.35 -10.56
C VAL A 498 -9.24 -10.78 -10.14
N HIS A 499 -9.55 -12.05 -10.36
CA HIS A 499 -10.88 -12.59 -10.08
C HIS A 499 -11.12 -12.60 -8.59
N SER A 500 -12.06 -11.78 -8.13
CA SER A 500 -12.94 -12.22 -7.07
C SER A 500 -13.65 -13.50 -7.51
N LYS A 501 -13.81 -14.47 -6.60
CA LYS A 501 -14.61 -15.69 -6.89
C LYS A 501 -16.10 -15.35 -7.02
N ALA A 502 -16.53 -14.14 -6.62
CA ALA A 502 -17.90 -13.66 -6.76
C ALA A 502 -18.02 -12.49 -7.75
N PRO A 503 -18.99 -12.52 -8.70
CA PRO A 503 -19.36 -11.33 -9.45
C PRO A 503 -20.02 -10.34 -8.49
N VAL A 504 -19.34 -9.22 -8.19
CA VAL A 504 -19.95 -8.11 -7.46
C VAL A 504 -21.06 -7.53 -8.32
N GLN A 505 -22.28 -7.48 -7.78
CA GLN A 505 -23.45 -6.94 -8.49
C GLN A 505 -23.27 -5.42 -8.64
N THR A 506 -22.93 -4.96 -9.84
CA THR A 506 -22.68 -3.55 -10.13
C THR A 506 -23.95 -2.86 -10.63
N ASP A 507 -24.92 -2.63 -9.74
CA ASP A 507 -26.06 -1.74 -10.01
C ASP A 507 -25.66 -0.26 -9.79
N TRP A 508 -24.55 0.17 -10.40
CA TRP A 508 -24.08 1.56 -10.33
C TRP A 508 -24.26 2.24 -11.67
N THR A 509 -25.17 3.21 -11.74
CA THR A 509 -25.40 4.06 -12.92
C THR A 509 -24.85 5.48 -12.67
N PRO A 510 -24.02 6.03 -13.57
CA PRO A 510 -23.40 7.36 -13.37
C PRO A 510 -24.36 8.57 -13.41
N GLU A 511 -25.65 8.38 -13.74
CA GLU A 511 -26.50 9.44 -14.28
C GLU A 511 -27.17 10.39 -13.26
N ALA A 512 -26.86 10.28 -11.96
CA ALA A 512 -27.52 11.09 -10.93
C ALA A 512 -26.69 12.27 -10.39
N ARG A 513 -25.93 13.01 -11.22
CA ARG A 513 -25.49 14.38 -10.87
C ARG A 513 -25.52 15.32 -12.07
N GLY A 514 -26.39 16.31 -12.00
CA GLY A 514 -26.56 17.34 -13.02
C GLY A 514 -25.33 18.25 -13.18
N GLY A 515 -25.01 18.53 -14.45
CA GLY A 515 -24.64 19.87 -14.92
C GLY A 515 -23.23 20.37 -14.61
N GLY A 516 -22.23 19.88 -15.33
CA GLY A 516 -20.91 20.49 -15.43
C GLY A 516 -20.09 19.83 -16.53
N THR A 517 -20.43 20.08 -17.79
CA THR A 517 -19.77 19.50 -18.97
C THR A 517 -18.37 20.07 -19.17
N VAL A 518 -17.36 19.20 -19.20
CA VAL A 518 -16.12 19.43 -19.93
C VAL A 518 -15.97 18.29 -20.92
N SER A 519 -16.25 18.57 -22.19
CA SER A 519 -16.09 17.63 -23.30
C SER A 519 -14.62 17.55 -23.73
N VAL A 520 -14.08 16.34 -23.80
CA VAL A 520 -12.87 16.06 -24.60
C VAL A 520 -13.19 14.86 -25.48
N SER A 521 -13.36 15.14 -26.78
CA SER A 521 -13.64 14.14 -27.82
C SER A 521 -12.39 13.33 -28.14
N ALA A 522 -12.55 12.01 -28.26
CA ALA A 522 -11.63 11.11 -28.97
C ALA A 522 -12.36 10.51 -30.18
N PRO A 523 -11.72 10.32 -31.34
CA PRO A 523 -12.39 9.76 -32.52
C PRO A 523 -12.43 8.23 -32.47
N MET A 524 -13.59 7.66 -32.76
CA MET A 524 -13.82 6.24 -33.02
C MET A 524 -13.50 5.92 -34.49
N HIS A 525 -12.72 4.86 -34.72
CA HIS A 525 -12.71 4.15 -36.01
C HIS A 525 -13.48 2.83 -35.84
N ALA A 526 -14.44 2.60 -36.74
CA ALA A 526 -15.26 1.41 -36.82
C ALA A 526 -14.50 0.27 -37.53
N GLU A 527 -14.60 -0.93 -36.97
CA GLU A 527 -14.27 -2.19 -37.64
C GLU A 527 -15.38 -2.56 -38.64
N GLU A 528 -14.99 -2.93 -39.86
CA GLU A 528 -15.86 -3.64 -40.80
C GLU A 528 -15.16 -4.92 -41.26
N THR A 529 -15.97 -5.96 -41.34
CA THR A 529 -15.67 -7.39 -41.47
C THR A 529 -15.05 -7.78 -42.81
N ALA A 530 -14.09 -8.71 -42.78
CA ALA A 530 -13.46 -9.30 -43.94
C ALA A 530 -14.17 -10.59 -44.40
N SER A 531 -14.42 -10.70 -45.72
CA SER A 531 -14.55 -11.98 -46.42
C SER A 531 -14.15 -11.86 -47.90
N ASP A 532 -13.27 -12.77 -48.28
CA ASP A 532 -13.03 -13.39 -49.60
C ASP A 532 -12.17 -12.75 -50.71
N GLU A 533 -11.45 -13.68 -51.32
CA GLU A 533 -10.32 -13.66 -52.26
C GLU A 533 -10.67 -13.26 -53.73
N PRO A 534 -9.66 -13.11 -54.62
CA PRO A 534 -9.65 -12.14 -55.71
C PRO A 534 -9.91 -12.72 -57.11
N ALA A 535 -10.27 -11.85 -58.07
CA ALA A 535 -9.97 -12.07 -59.48
C ALA A 535 -10.04 -10.78 -60.33
N ASP A 536 -9.03 -10.65 -61.18
CA ASP A 536 -8.95 -9.97 -62.48
C ASP A 536 -8.97 -8.43 -62.62
N ALA A 537 -7.93 -7.96 -63.32
CA ALA A 537 -7.74 -6.64 -63.93
C ALA A 537 -8.46 -6.58 -65.29
N PRO A 538 -8.24 -5.58 -66.18
CA PRO A 538 -7.70 -4.22 -66.05
C PRO A 538 -8.64 -3.17 -66.71
N GLU A 539 -8.26 -1.88 -66.69
CA GLU A 539 -8.28 -0.91 -67.82
C GLU A 539 -8.40 0.56 -67.35
N ASP A 540 -7.34 1.31 -67.63
CA ASP A 540 -7.23 2.78 -67.78
C ASP A 540 -8.06 3.22 -69.04
N PRO A 541 -8.30 4.51 -69.44
CA PRO A 541 -7.74 5.76 -68.92
C PRO A 541 -8.61 7.06 -69.06
N ARG A 542 -8.05 8.21 -68.61
CA ARG A 542 -8.39 9.63 -68.97
C ARG A 542 -9.74 10.15 -68.42
N SER A 543 -9.99 11.44 -68.13
CA SER A 543 -9.42 12.72 -68.58
C SER A 543 -9.81 13.87 -67.62
N ASP A 544 -8.91 14.85 -67.48
CA ASP A 544 -9.09 16.32 -67.49
C ASP A 544 -10.36 17.01 -66.95
N THR A 545 -10.08 18.07 -66.18
CA THR A 545 -10.58 19.48 -66.23
C THR A 545 -10.96 19.99 -64.84
N ALA A 546 -10.22 20.98 -64.27
CA ALA A 546 -10.44 22.43 -64.39
C ALA A 546 -11.87 22.83 -63.91
N THR A 547 -12.13 23.80 -63.05
CA THR A 547 -11.50 25.10 -62.81
C THR A 547 -12.20 25.75 -61.60
N GLU A 548 -11.45 26.58 -60.86
CA GLU A 548 -11.84 27.89 -60.31
C GLU A 548 -12.92 28.14 -59.23
N ALA A 549 -12.58 29.20 -58.47
CA ALA A 549 -13.42 30.14 -57.73
C ALA A 549 -13.96 29.67 -56.35
N THR A 550 -13.91 30.43 -55.26
CA THR A 550 -13.52 31.83 -55.00
C THR A 550 -13.46 32.00 -53.48
N ALA A 551 -12.53 32.82 -53.00
CA ALA A 551 -12.47 33.29 -51.63
C ALA A 551 -13.59 34.32 -51.34
N ALA A 552 -14.14 34.28 -50.12
CA ALA A 552 -14.89 35.39 -49.53
C ALA A 552 -14.72 35.37 -48.00
N GLU A 553 -14.27 36.49 -47.47
CA GLU A 553 -14.09 36.82 -46.05
C GLU A 553 -15.42 36.90 -45.28
N ALA A 554 -15.34 36.70 -43.96
CA ALA A 554 -16.37 37.08 -42.99
C ALA A 554 -15.73 37.76 -41.76
N PRO A 555 -16.46 38.65 -41.04
CA PRO A 555 -15.90 39.89 -40.50
C PRO A 555 -15.81 39.96 -38.96
N ALA A 556 -15.40 41.16 -38.53
CA ALA A 556 -14.97 41.61 -37.21
C ALA A 556 -15.97 41.52 -36.04
N ALA A 557 -15.37 41.57 -34.85
CA ALA A 557 -15.97 41.61 -33.53
C ALA A 557 -16.43 43.02 -33.11
N GLU A 558 -17.44 43.09 -32.24
CA GLU A 558 -17.67 44.23 -31.35
C GLU A 558 -18.31 43.81 -30.01
N GLU A 559 -18.10 44.68 -29.03
CA GLU A 559 -18.12 44.57 -27.57
C GLU A 559 -19.45 44.21 -26.87
N THR A 560 -19.34 43.74 -25.62
CA THR A 560 -19.96 44.40 -24.43
C THR A 560 -19.40 43.83 -23.13
N ALA A 561 -18.71 44.69 -22.38
CA ALA A 561 -18.24 44.46 -21.01
C ALA A 561 -18.85 45.54 -20.11
N ALA A 562 -19.20 45.16 -18.87
CA ALA A 562 -19.42 45.98 -17.66
C ALA A 562 -20.74 45.61 -16.96
N ALA A 563 -20.68 44.77 -15.91
CA ALA A 563 -21.63 44.73 -14.78
C ALA A 563 -21.33 43.64 -13.71
N VAL A 564 -20.07 43.34 -13.36
CA VAL A 564 -19.79 42.30 -12.33
C VAL A 564 -18.68 42.65 -11.32
N ASP A 565 -18.20 43.89 -11.28
CA ASP A 565 -17.01 44.24 -10.48
C ASP A 565 -17.31 44.89 -9.10
N ASP A 566 -18.55 45.34 -8.84
CA ASP A 566 -18.86 46.10 -7.61
C ASP A 566 -19.22 45.23 -6.40
N GLU A 567 -19.70 43.99 -6.58
CA GLU A 567 -20.01 43.09 -5.46
C GLU A 567 -18.76 42.42 -4.87
N LEU A 568 -17.72 42.19 -5.68
CA LEU A 568 -16.47 41.57 -5.24
C LEU A 568 -15.61 42.55 -4.41
N ALA A 569 -15.65 43.83 -4.75
CA ALA A 569 -14.93 44.89 -4.03
C ALA A 569 -15.52 45.15 -2.63
N ALA A 570 -16.83 45.02 -2.46
CA ALA A 570 -17.51 45.19 -1.16
C ALA A 570 -17.19 44.05 -0.17
N LEU A 571 -17.01 42.82 -0.67
CA LEU A 571 -16.62 41.66 0.15
C LEU A 571 -15.16 41.72 0.62
N LEU A 572 -14.26 42.17 -0.25
CA LEU A 572 -12.83 42.31 0.06
C LEU A 572 -12.55 43.42 1.10
N ALA A 573 -13.37 44.46 1.17
CA ALA A 573 -13.24 45.53 2.16
C ALA A 573 -13.66 45.10 3.60
N SER A 574 -14.37 43.98 3.76
CA SER A 574 -14.82 43.49 5.07
C SER A 574 -13.81 42.59 5.79
N LEU A 575 -12.74 42.19 5.09
CA LEU A 575 -11.73 41.24 5.60
C LEU A 575 -10.47 41.91 6.15
N ASP A 576 -10.39 43.25 6.13
CA ASP A 576 -9.17 44.01 6.43
C ASP A 576 -9.32 44.89 7.69
N THR A 577 -9.90 44.33 8.76
CA THR A 577 -9.92 44.98 10.08
C THR A 577 -8.73 44.44 10.90
N PRO A 578 -7.75 45.26 11.29
CA PRO A 578 -6.61 44.79 12.06
C PRO A 578 -6.99 44.51 13.52
N ALA A 579 -6.64 43.32 14.02
CA ALA A 579 -6.76 42.97 15.43
C ALA A 579 -5.70 43.71 16.26
N GLU A 580 -6.12 44.28 17.39
CA GLU A 580 -5.26 44.96 18.37
C GLU A 580 -4.21 44.01 18.99
N PRO A 581 -3.03 44.53 19.43
CA PRO A 581 -1.95 43.69 19.95
C PRO A 581 -2.26 43.17 21.35
N ALA A 582 -2.43 41.85 21.48
CA ALA A 582 -2.42 41.16 22.76
C ALA A 582 -1.02 41.24 23.38
N THR A 583 -0.90 42.05 24.43
CA THR A 583 0.21 42.06 25.37
C THR A 583 -0.11 41.06 26.49
N GLU A 584 0.93 40.39 26.99
CA GLU A 584 1.00 39.41 28.10
C GLU A 584 1.26 37.96 27.66
N GLU A 585 2.53 37.54 27.76
CA GLU A 585 2.93 36.13 27.81
C GLU A 585 2.37 35.49 29.09
N PRO A 586 1.70 34.32 29.02
CA PRO A 586 1.32 33.62 30.24
C PRO A 586 2.58 33.08 30.93
N ALA A 587 2.68 33.34 32.24
CA ALA A 587 3.75 32.84 33.09
C ALA A 587 3.82 31.30 33.02
N MET A 588 5.05 30.79 32.93
CA MET A 588 5.36 29.36 32.87
C MET A 588 4.80 28.62 34.09
N ASP A 589 4.23 27.44 33.85
CA ASP A 589 3.69 26.56 34.88
C ASP A 589 4.78 26.20 35.92
N PRO A 590 4.57 26.44 37.22
CA PRO A 590 5.55 26.15 38.28
C PRO A 590 5.92 24.66 38.37
N ASP A 591 5.03 23.75 37.93
CA ASP A 591 5.32 22.31 37.92
C ASP A 591 6.30 21.95 36.78
N LEU A 592 6.21 22.66 35.65
CA LEU A 592 7.14 22.50 34.53
C LEU A 592 8.52 23.08 34.86
N GLU A 593 8.57 24.19 35.60
CA GLU A 593 9.81 24.83 36.05
C GLU A 593 10.56 23.95 37.08
N ALA A 594 9.83 23.25 37.96
CA ALA A 594 10.40 22.27 38.89
C ALA A 594 10.96 21.04 38.17
N LEU A 595 10.28 20.58 37.11
CA LEU A 595 10.69 19.40 36.34
C LEU A 595 11.95 19.69 35.50
N LEU A 596 12.03 20.87 34.88
CA LEU A 596 13.24 21.31 34.15
C LEU A 596 14.45 21.50 35.08
N LYS A 597 14.25 21.99 36.31
CA LYS A 597 15.32 22.07 37.33
C LYS A 597 15.81 20.71 37.80
N SER A 598 15.00 19.66 37.70
CA SER A 598 15.37 18.31 38.12
C SER A 598 16.18 17.53 37.08
N LEU A 599 16.26 18.04 35.83
CA LEU A 599 16.88 17.33 34.70
C LEU A 599 18.30 17.79 34.33
N GLY A 600 18.86 18.79 35.01
CA GLY A 600 20.28 19.18 34.90
C GLY A 600 20.59 20.09 33.73
#